data_AF-A0A7M4AGZ6-F1
#
_entry.id   AF-A0A7M4AGZ6-F1
#
_cell.length_a   1.000
_cell.length_b   1.000
_cell.length_c   1.000
_cell.angle_alpha   90.00
_cell.angle_beta   90.00
_cell.angle_gamma   90.00
#
_symmetry.space_group_name_H-M   'P 1'
#
loop_
_entity.id
_entity.type
_entity.pdbx_description
1 polymer ?
#
loop_
_entity_poly.entity_id
_entity_poly.type
_entity_poly.pdbx_seq_one_letter_code
_entity_poly.pdbx_strand_id
1 'polypeptide(L)'
;AQSGALTEGTWMNDQGQRFTFREDNTADWNRDQQAQWSQSGDEMTVLATYGDTAFTHVFKFDISEDGKAMWLLPTSITDNEGKEYMDEPGYEASCSMMLKSDLAKTLNNYMSHADTYTDQGPNWCDLDSE
;
A
#
# COMPACT_ATOMS: atom_id res chain seq x y z
N ALA A 1 12.20 10.12 10.16
CA ALA A 1 13.16 9.03 9.83
C ALA A 1 12.85 7.70 10.53
N GLN A 2 11.65 7.53 11.12
CA GLN A 2 11.31 6.33 11.92
C GLN A 2 10.34 5.39 11.20
N SER A 3 9.62 5.88 10.18
CA SER A 3 8.63 5.12 9.41
C SER A 3 9.22 4.20 8.33
N GLY A 4 10.39 4.51 7.76
CA GLY A 4 11.04 3.69 6.72
C GLY A 4 11.30 2.24 7.14
N ALA A 5 11.86 2.04 8.34
CA ALA A 5 12.13 0.71 8.88
C ALA A 5 10.84 -0.07 9.24
N LEU A 6 9.70 0.61 9.45
CA LEU A 6 8.43 -0.05 9.73
C LEU A 6 7.74 -0.52 8.45
N THR A 7 7.90 0.23 7.35
CA THR A 7 7.36 -0.08 6.02
C THR A 7 7.93 -1.37 5.44
N GLU A 8 9.21 -1.68 5.73
CA GLU A 8 9.86 -2.89 5.24
C GLU A 8 9.15 -4.18 5.66
N GLY A 9 9.07 -5.14 4.73
CA GLY A 9 8.45 -6.44 4.92
C GLY A 9 7.36 -6.75 3.90
N THR A 10 6.71 -7.89 4.07
CA THR A 10 5.61 -8.33 3.20
C THR A 10 4.27 -8.04 3.84
N TRP A 11 3.39 -7.36 3.12
CA TRP A 11 2.06 -6.93 3.51
C TRP A 11 1.01 -7.63 2.67
N MET A 12 -0.15 -7.92 3.27
CA MET A 12 -1.29 -8.56 2.62
C MET A 12 -2.52 -7.67 2.75
N ASN A 13 -3.26 -7.44 1.66
CA ASN A 13 -4.59 -6.82 1.72
C ASN A 13 -5.71 -7.85 1.87
N ASP A 14 -6.94 -7.37 1.98
CA ASP A 14 -8.19 -8.14 2.09
C ASP A 14 -8.48 -9.08 0.89
N GLN A 15 -7.82 -8.87 -0.24
CA GLN A 15 -7.89 -9.76 -1.41
C GLN A 15 -6.80 -10.85 -1.41
N GLY A 16 -5.93 -10.86 -0.40
CA GLY A 16 -4.81 -11.79 -0.31
C GLY A 16 -3.64 -11.45 -1.24
N GLN A 17 -3.66 -10.29 -1.88
CA GLN A 17 -2.52 -9.78 -2.67
C GLN A 17 -1.38 -9.44 -1.72
N ARG A 18 -0.14 -9.64 -2.19
CA ARG A 18 1.06 -9.41 -1.38
C ARG A 18 1.94 -8.33 -1.99
N PHE A 19 2.47 -7.48 -1.11
CA PHE A 19 3.38 -6.40 -1.44
C PHE A 19 4.60 -6.52 -0.54
N THR A 20 5.80 -6.62 -1.12
CA THR A 20 7.04 -6.73 -0.33
C THR A 20 7.89 -5.49 -0.54
N PHE A 21 8.16 -4.72 0.50
CA PHE A 21 9.08 -3.59 0.48
C PHE A 21 10.40 -3.98 1.14
N ARG A 22 11.52 -3.82 0.43
CA ARG A 22 12.86 -4.21 0.89
C ARG A 22 13.71 -2.99 1.22
N GLU A 23 14.67 -3.17 2.13
CA GLU A 23 15.62 -2.14 2.59
C GLU A 23 16.43 -1.50 1.45
N ASP A 24 16.66 -2.23 0.35
CA ASP A 24 17.38 -1.75 -0.83
C ASP A 24 16.54 -0.90 -1.80
N ASN A 25 15.35 -0.44 -1.35
CA ASN A 25 14.35 0.31 -2.15
C ASN A 25 13.74 -0.50 -3.30
N THR A 26 13.94 -1.81 -3.37
CA THR A 26 13.19 -2.67 -4.29
C THR A 26 11.88 -3.12 -3.66
N ALA A 27 10.87 -3.35 -4.49
CA ALA A 27 9.61 -3.91 -4.04
C ALA A 27 9.09 -5.01 -4.98
N ASP A 28 8.37 -5.97 -4.41
CA ASP A 28 7.45 -6.81 -5.19
C ASP A 28 6.08 -6.17 -5.09
N TRP A 29 5.63 -5.55 -6.17
CA TRP A 29 4.36 -4.83 -6.21
C TRP A 29 3.31 -5.71 -6.91
N ASN A 30 2.52 -6.45 -6.12
CA ASN A 30 1.58 -7.48 -6.61
C ASN A 30 2.30 -8.70 -7.24
N ARG A 31 1.57 -9.55 -7.98
CA ARG A 31 2.02 -10.82 -8.60
C ARG A 31 3.18 -10.62 -9.59
N ASP A 32 4.39 -10.55 -9.07
CA ASP A 32 5.69 -10.69 -9.75
C ASP A 32 6.18 -9.48 -10.56
N GLN A 33 5.94 -8.25 -10.09
CA GLN A 33 6.56 -7.04 -10.65
C GLN A 33 7.70 -6.54 -9.76
N GLN A 34 8.91 -6.45 -10.32
CA GLN A 34 10.00 -5.69 -9.70
C GLN A 34 9.68 -4.20 -9.80
N ALA A 35 9.41 -3.60 -8.66
CA ALA A 35 9.17 -2.17 -8.49
C ALA A 35 10.32 -1.53 -7.71
N GLN A 36 10.36 -0.21 -7.74
CA GLN A 36 11.14 0.58 -6.79
C GLN A 36 10.17 1.29 -5.87
N TRP A 37 10.57 1.49 -4.62
CA TRP A 37 9.79 2.29 -3.68
C TRP A 37 10.69 3.28 -2.95
N SER A 38 10.10 4.37 -2.50
CA SER A 38 10.75 5.31 -1.60
C SER A 38 9.73 5.95 -0.69
N GLN A 39 10.20 6.59 0.36
CA GLN A 39 9.35 7.20 1.36
C GLN A 39 9.89 8.58 1.75
N SER A 40 9.00 9.56 1.83
CA SER A 40 9.30 10.91 2.29
C SER A 40 8.21 11.35 3.26
N GLY A 41 8.51 11.36 4.56
CA GLY A 41 7.52 11.70 5.57
C GLY A 41 6.40 10.66 5.65
N ASP A 42 5.17 11.11 5.43
CA ASP A 42 3.91 10.35 5.37
C ASP A 42 3.50 9.99 3.92
N GLU A 43 4.39 10.22 2.95
CA GLU A 43 4.18 9.81 1.56
C GLU A 43 5.08 8.63 1.18
N MET A 44 4.48 7.69 0.44
CA MET A 44 5.16 6.56 -0.19
C MET A 44 5.01 6.66 -1.70
N THR A 45 6.13 6.52 -2.42
CA THR A 45 6.14 6.50 -3.88
C THR A 45 6.58 5.14 -4.35
N VAL A 46 5.82 4.55 -5.27
CA VAL A 46 6.14 3.27 -5.90
C VAL A 46 6.20 3.42 -7.42
N LEU A 47 7.33 3.05 -8.01
CA LEU A 47 7.53 2.98 -9.45
C LEU A 47 7.41 1.51 -9.88
N ALA A 48 6.31 1.18 -10.55
CA ALA A 48 6.04 -0.16 -11.06
C ALA A 48 5.95 -0.13 -12.60
N THR A 49 6.23 -1.26 -13.25
CA THR A 49 6.10 -1.39 -14.71
C THR A 49 5.06 -2.44 -15.04
N TYR A 50 4.07 -2.06 -15.85
CA TYR A 50 3.05 -2.97 -16.38
C TYR A 50 3.12 -2.99 -17.90
N GLY A 51 3.54 -4.13 -18.47
CA GLY A 51 3.87 -4.22 -19.89
C GLY A 51 5.07 -3.31 -20.21
N ASP A 52 4.88 -2.40 -21.17
CA ASP A 52 5.89 -1.42 -21.58
C ASP A 52 5.71 -0.04 -20.90
N THR A 53 4.70 0.10 -20.03
CA THR A 53 4.36 1.37 -19.38
C THR A 53 4.82 1.37 -17.93
N ALA A 54 5.59 2.39 -17.56
CA ALA A 54 5.96 2.62 -16.16
C ALA A 54 4.94 3.56 -15.51
N PHE A 55 4.54 3.22 -14.29
CA PHE A 55 3.60 3.97 -13.47
C PHE A 55 4.27 4.43 -12.19
N THR A 56 4.12 5.71 -11.87
CA THR A 56 4.46 6.27 -10.57
C THR A 56 3.18 6.37 -9.76
N HIS A 57 3.11 5.58 -8.70
CA HIS A 57 2.04 5.65 -7.71
C HIS A 57 2.54 6.45 -6.51
N VAL A 58 1.75 7.43 -6.07
CA VAL A 58 1.99 8.16 -4.82
C VAL A 58 0.86 7.85 -3.87
N PHE A 59 1.22 7.49 -2.64
CA PHE A 59 0.30 7.18 -1.57
C PHE A 59 0.55 8.09 -0.39
N LYS A 60 -0.54 8.58 0.20
CA LYS A 60 -0.53 8.89 1.62
C LYS A 60 -0.57 7.57 2.39
N PHE A 61 0.25 7.44 3.41
CA PHE A 61 0.27 6.21 4.20
C PHE A 61 0.46 6.46 5.69
N ASP A 62 0.03 5.49 6.49
CA ASP A 62 0.34 5.41 7.92
C ASP A 62 0.56 3.95 8.34
N ILE A 63 1.26 3.75 9.44
CA ILE A 63 1.57 2.43 9.99
C ILE A 63 1.18 2.42 11.47
N SER A 64 0.53 1.36 11.91
CA SER A 64 0.13 1.17 13.30
C SER A 64 1.35 1.23 14.23
N GLU A 65 1.14 1.63 15.49
CA GLU A 65 2.23 1.77 16.47
C GLU A 65 3.03 0.47 16.67
N ASP A 66 2.38 -0.70 16.52
CA ASP A 66 2.99 -2.02 16.61
C ASP A 66 3.66 -2.51 15.31
N GLY A 67 3.55 -1.74 14.22
CA GLY A 67 4.12 -2.03 12.92
C GLY A 67 3.45 -3.21 12.19
N LYS A 68 2.20 -3.54 12.51
CA LYS A 68 1.48 -4.70 11.97
C LYS A 68 0.41 -4.37 10.95
N ALA A 69 -0.12 -3.16 10.94
CA ALA A 69 -1.06 -2.67 9.95
C ALA A 69 -0.51 -1.45 9.22
N MET A 70 -0.85 -1.32 7.95
CA MET A 70 -0.53 -0.19 7.10
C MET A 70 -1.79 0.24 6.36
N TRP A 71 -2.04 1.54 6.32
CA TRP A 71 -3.11 2.14 5.52
C TRP A 71 -2.49 2.89 4.36
N LEU A 72 -2.99 2.66 3.15
CA LEU A 72 -2.57 3.33 1.92
C LEU A 72 -3.75 4.00 1.25
N LEU A 73 -3.63 5.29 0.96
CA LEU A 73 -4.58 6.02 0.11
C LEU A 73 -3.82 6.53 -1.12
N PRO A 74 -4.12 6.05 -2.34
CA PRO A 74 -3.54 6.62 -3.55
C PRO A 74 -3.94 8.09 -3.68
N THR A 75 -2.97 8.95 -3.97
CA THR A 75 -3.16 10.40 -4.18
C THR A 75 -2.76 10.83 -5.59
N SER A 76 -1.93 10.05 -6.28
CA SER A 76 -1.58 10.23 -7.69
C SER A 76 -1.20 8.88 -8.31
N ILE A 77 -1.61 8.67 -9.56
CA ILE A 77 -1.14 7.57 -10.39
C ILE A 77 -0.83 8.17 -11.76
N THR A 78 0.45 8.30 -12.08
CA THR A 78 0.89 8.90 -13.35
C THR A 78 1.67 7.89 -14.18
N ASP A 79 1.42 7.82 -15.49
CA ASP A 79 2.27 7.02 -16.38
C ASP A 79 3.53 7.79 -16.83
N ASN A 80 4.41 7.12 -17.59
CA ASN A 80 5.64 7.70 -18.12
C ASN A 80 5.43 8.77 -19.21
N GLU A 81 4.18 8.99 -19.66
CA GLU A 81 3.81 10.09 -20.56
C GLU A 81 3.26 11.31 -19.79
N GLY A 82 3.06 11.18 -18.47
CA GLY A 82 2.56 12.24 -17.61
C GLY A 82 1.03 12.27 -17.50
N LYS A 83 0.33 11.22 -17.96
CA LYS A 83 -1.12 11.12 -17.81
C LYS A 83 -1.47 10.73 -16.37
N GLU A 84 -2.31 11.53 -15.72
CA GLU A 84 -2.87 11.27 -14.38
C GLU A 84 -4.13 10.42 -14.51
N TYR A 85 -4.26 9.39 -13.65
CA TYR A 85 -5.36 8.43 -13.68
C TYR A 85 -6.34 8.61 -12.51
N MET A 86 -5.99 9.42 -11.51
CA MET A 86 -6.88 9.68 -10.37
C MET A 86 -8.20 10.38 -10.77
N ASP A 87 -8.22 11.10 -11.89
CA ASP A 87 -9.38 11.84 -12.41
C ASP A 87 -10.16 11.07 -13.52
N GLU A 88 -9.75 9.84 -13.85
CA GLU A 88 -10.39 9.06 -14.90
C GLU A 88 -11.81 8.63 -14.49
N PRO A 89 -12.81 8.72 -15.41
CA PRO A 89 -14.18 8.32 -15.09
C PRO A 89 -14.27 6.87 -14.60
N GLY A 90 -14.85 6.68 -13.41
CA GLY A 90 -15.03 5.37 -12.78
C GLY A 90 -13.88 4.92 -11.90
N TYR A 91 -12.82 5.74 -11.75
CA TYR A 91 -11.82 5.55 -10.71
C TYR A 91 -12.24 6.30 -9.44
N GLU A 92 -12.36 5.58 -8.33
CA GLU A 92 -12.61 6.15 -7.01
C GLU A 92 -11.48 5.72 -6.08
N ALA A 93 -10.67 6.71 -5.67
CA ALA A 93 -9.58 6.48 -4.76
C ALA A 93 -10.13 6.03 -3.40
N SER A 94 -9.80 4.80 -3.00
CA SER A 94 -10.19 4.24 -1.72
C SER A 94 -8.96 3.91 -0.90
N CYS A 95 -9.10 4.02 0.42
CA CYS A 95 -8.05 3.58 1.32
C CYS A 95 -8.00 2.06 1.37
N SER A 96 -6.79 1.50 1.41
CA SER A 96 -6.55 0.07 1.57
C SER A 96 -5.82 -0.19 2.87
N MET A 97 -6.33 -1.10 3.70
CA MET A 97 -5.61 -1.63 4.86
C MET A 97 -4.88 -2.92 4.49
N MET A 98 -3.61 -2.99 4.89
CA MET A 98 -2.79 -4.18 4.74
C MET A 98 -2.23 -4.62 6.09
N LEU A 99 -2.11 -5.93 6.27
CA LEU A 99 -1.52 -6.54 7.45
C LEU A 99 -0.17 -7.18 7.11
N LYS A 100 0.79 -7.06 8.02
CA LYS A 100 2.12 -7.67 7.87
C LYS A 100 2.01 -9.19 7.87
N SER A 101 2.81 -9.85 7.05
CA SER A 101 2.67 -11.29 6.74
C SER A 101 2.95 -12.22 7.93
N ASP A 102 3.60 -11.74 8.98
CA ASP A 102 3.74 -12.51 10.22
C ASP A 102 2.40 -12.66 10.96
N LEU A 103 1.52 -11.65 10.86
CA LEU A 103 0.13 -11.66 11.31
C LEU A 103 -0.80 -12.29 10.25
N ALA A 104 -0.69 -11.87 9.00
CA ALA A 104 -1.50 -12.31 7.86
C ALA A 104 -0.78 -13.33 6.96
N LYS A 105 -0.45 -14.49 7.53
CA LYS A 105 0.21 -15.59 6.77
C LYS A 105 -0.69 -16.16 5.68
N THR A 106 -2.00 -16.17 5.91
CA THR A 106 -3.04 -16.60 4.97
C THR A 106 -4.17 -15.57 4.96
N LEU A 107 -5.03 -15.62 3.95
CA LEU A 107 -6.22 -14.75 3.91
C LEU A 107 -7.13 -14.97 5.13
N ASN A 108 -7.26 -16.21 5.63
CA ASN A 108 -8.02 -16.47 6.85
C ASN A 108 -7.39 -15.80 8.08
N ASN A 109 -6.05 -15.73 8.14
CA ASN A 109 -5.37 -14.99 9.20
C ASN A 109 -5.53 -13.48 9.04
N TYR A 110 -5.59 -12.96 7.81
CA TYR A 110 -5.92 -11.55 7.58
C TYR A 110 -7.30 -11.25 8.18
N MET A 111 -8.31 -12.00 7.75
CA MET A 111 -9.70 -11.80 8.17
C MET A 111 -9.89 -11.94 9.68
N SER A 112 -9.12 -12.81 10.35
CA SER A 112 -9.21 -12.98 11.80
C SER A 112 -8.60 -11.82 12.61
N HIS A 113 -7.79 -10.96 11.99
CA HIS A 113 -7.10 -9.86 12.67
C HIS A 113 -7.46 -8.48 12.13
N ALA A 114 -8.06 -8.38 10.94
CA ALA A 114 -8.42 -7.12 10.30
C ALA A 114 -9.24 -6.21 11.22
N ASP A 115 -10.28 -6.76 11.86
CA ASP A 115 -11.15 -6.04 12.80
C ASP A 115 -10.40 -5.38 13.97
N THR A 116 -9.21 -5.88 14.33
CA THR A 116 -8.39 -5.24 15.39
C THR A 116 -7.88 -3.88 14.96
N TYR A 117 -7.66 -3.68 13.66
CA TYR A 117 -7.02 -2.48 13.11
C TYR A 117 -7.98 -1.56 12.36
N THR A 118 -9.18 -2.02 11.96
CA THR A 118 -10.16 -1.20 11.24
C THR A 118 -10.40 0.14 11.95
N ASP A 119 -10.67 0.13 13.25
CA ASP A 119 -10.94 1.34 14.05
C ASP A 119 -9.68 2.14 14.44
N GLN A 120 -8.49 1.60 14.16
CA GLN A 120 -7.21 2.26 14.45
C GLN A 120 -6.70 3.07 13.27
N GLY A 121 -7.37 2.97 12.12
CA GLY A 121 -7.00 3.69 10.92
C GLY A 121 -7.00 5.21 11.13
N PRO A 122 -6.12 5.93 10.42
CA PRO A 122 -6.13 7.38 10.48
C PRO A 122 -7.43 7.93 9.88
N ASN A 123 -7.93 9.08 10.38
CA ASN A 123 -9.23 9.66 9.99
C ASN A 123 -9.43 9.91 8.48
N TRP A 124 -8.36 9.92 7.67
CA TRP A 124 -8.45 10.06 6.22
C TRP A 124 -8.67 8.72 5.49
N CYS A 125 -8.53 7.62 6.22
CA CYS A 125 -8.72 6.26 5.77
C CYS A 125 -10.02 5.72 6.38
N ASP A 126 -11.15 6.20 5.86
CA ASP A 126 -12.45 5.69 6.26
C ASP A 126 -12.75 4.42 5.45
N LEU A 127 -12.53 3.26 6.07
CA LEU A 127 -12.78 1.94 5.47
C LEU A 127 -14.26 1.54 5.55
N ASP A 128 -15.08 2.28 6.30
CA ASP A 128 -16.50 1.98 6.55
C ASP A 128 -17.45 2.65 5.54
N SER A 129 -16.95 2.99 4.35
CA SER A 129 -17.80 3.50 3.28
C SER A 129 -18.56 2.36 2.57
N GLU A 130 -19.63 1.89 3.23
CA GLU A 130 -20.77 1.20 2.61
C GLU A 130 -21.71 2.17 1.88
#